data_AF-A0A1V4X2K8-F1
#
_entry.id   AF-A0A1V4X2K8-F1
#
_cell.length_a   1.000
_cell.length_b   1.000
_cell.length_c   1.000
_cell.angle_alpha   90.00
_cell.angle_beta   90.00
_cell.angle_gamma   90.00
#
_symmetry.space_group_name_H-M   'P 1'
#
loop_
_entity.id
_entity.type
_entity.pdbx_description
1 polymer ?
#
loop_
_entity_poly.entity_id
_entity_poly.type
_entity_poly.pdbx_seq_one_letter_code
_entity_poly.pdbx_strand_id
1 'polypeptide(L)'
;MKYLGCVKVSLLREKPEYTALFPPLSDAEYHDLRESIKEAGILNDLILEKDGDGYIILAGHHRKKAAIEEGLEEVPCSLAETRAEILEALFDNASRRQMTEAERKEKVREKERVQDRMDEENLIPELYALYKEGKIDRRSIDKFLREDHDLQRSIFYSLSIERPVVPPEVLEKHEQEISSLESRHKEDLDLERKKLAEAEAELAAAEEEKKKAQEALEQHGKELEKIRKKAKDTLAEYQKNKEEITEEVKQVFEKDLENLRMERERREAAMKEKQNEIAKLNGEIESFKNRIYGFEGQVALWRHEIARVSELYDKNIAYYSNPALLEVQLQVISEFVESLVRFSECHKWNSEASRTVERYQKSIDNLLRRLVKEVKSRQKEAVSVEESEKAIAAQAPVKPDDQPTAP
;
A
#
# COMPACT_ATOMS: atom_id res chain seq x y z
N MET A 1 -39.68 18.88 0.95
CA MET A 1 -39.78 20.13 0.17
C MET A 1 -39.63 21.31 1.12
N LYS A 2 -38.98 22.39 0.67
CA LYS A 2 -38.66 23.57 1.45
C LYS A 2 -39.57 24.74 1.07
N TYR A 3 -40.23 25.36 2.05
CA TYR A 3 -41.10 26.52 1.79
C TYR A 3 -40.28 27.73 1.29
N LEU A 4 -40.66 28.30 0.14
CA LEU A 4 -40.02 29.48 -0.47
C LEU A 4 -40.76 30.79 -0.21
N GLY A 5 -42.02 30.73 0.26
CA GLY A 5 -42.87 31.92 0.36
C GLY A 5 -43.49 32.32 -0.98
N CYS A 6 -43.90 33.59 -1.10
CA CYS A 6 -44.52 34.12 -2.32
C CYS A 6 -43.47 34.39 -3.40
N VAL A 7 -43.65 33.79 -4.58
CA VAL A 7 -42.77 33.96 -5.75
C VAL A 7 -43.55 34.64 -6.86
N LYS A 8 -42.90 35.59 -7.55
CA LYS A 8 -43.48 36.28 -8.71
C LYS A 8 -43.81 35.31 -9.83
N VAL A 9 -45.02 35.43 -10.36
CA VAL A 9 -45.50 34.52 -11.43
C VAL A 9 -44.64 34.62 -12.70
N SER A 10 -44.00 35.77 -12.95
CA SER A 10 -43.08 35.97 -14.07
C SER A 10 -41.80 35.13 -14.02
N LEU A 11 -41.40 34.65 -12.84
CA LEU A 11 -40.23 33.78 -12.66
C LEU A 11 -40.56 32.29 -12.83
N LEU A 12 -41.84 31.95 -13.00
CA LEU A 12 -42.32 30.57 -13.06
C LEU A 12 -42.49 30.09 -14.51
N ARG A 13 -41.62 29.17 -14.92
CA ARG A 13 -41.63 28.55 -16.25
C ARG A 13 -42.35 27.21 -16.22
N GLU A 14 -42.92 26.84 -17.35
CA GLU A 14 -43.57 25.54 -17.55
C GLU A 14 -42.81 24.74 -18.59
N LYS A 15 -42.55 23.48 -18.28
CA LYS A 15 -42.06 22.51 -19.27
C LYS A 15 -43.28 21.80 -19.87
N PRO A 16 -43.44 21.76 -21.21
CA PRO A 16 -44.56 21.07 -21.86
C PRO A 16 -44.71 19.61 -21.41
N GLU A 17 -43.59 18.96 -21.09
CA GLU A 17 -43.55 17.59 -20.59
C GLU A 17 -44.21 17.41 -19.23
N TYR A 18 -44.06 18.39 -18.31
CA TYR A 18 -44.67 18.32 -16.99
C TYR A 18 -46.13 18.73 -17.05
N THR A 19 -46.46 19.74 -17.87
CA THR A 19 -47.84 20.16 -18.09
C THR A 19 -48.68 19.01 -18.67
N ALA A 20 -48.11 18.18 -19.56
CA ALA A 20 -48.80 17.02 -20.14
C ALA A 20 -49.17 15.94 -19.11
N LEU A 21 -48.48 15.87 -17.95
CA LEU A 21 -48.80 14.92 -16.88
C LEU A 21 -50.11 15.26 -16.15
N PHE A 22 -50.59 16.49 -16.29
CA PHE A 22 -51.80 16.99 -15.65
C PHE A 22 -52.86 17.30 -16.71
N PRO A 23 -53.89 16.43 -16.89
CA PRO A 23 -54.95 16.69 -17.86
C PRO A 23 -55.72 17.96 -17.48
N PRO A 24 -56.29 18.68 -18.47
CA PRO A 24 -57.05 19.89 -18.20
C PRO A 24 -58.27 19.59 -17.31
N LEU A 25 -58.58 20.50 -16.39
CA LEU A 25 -59.82 20.46 -15.61
C LEU A 25 -61.03 20.70 -16.52
N SER A 26 -62.19 20.17 -16.15
CA SER A 26 -63.44 20.57 -16.78
C SER A 26 -63.75 22.04 -16.49
N ASP A 27 -64.57 22.68 -17.33
CA ASP A 27 -64.90 24.11 -17.18
C ASP A 27 -65.52 24.43 -15.80
N ALA A 28 -66.32 23.51 -15.26
CA ALA A 28 -66.93 23.65 -13.93
C ALA A 28 -65.87 23.57 -12.82
N GLU A 29 -65.00 22.55 -12.84
CA GLU A 29 -63.93 22.40 -11.84
C GLU A 29 -62.91 23.55 -11.88
N TYR A 30 -62.62 24.05 -13.09
CA TYR A 30 -61.73 25.19 -13.25
C TYR A 30 -62.39 26.49 -12.74
N HIS A 31 -63.69 26.67 -12.97
CA HIS A 31 -64.44 27.80 -12.43
C HIS A 31 -64.46 27.79 -10.89
N ASP A 32 -64.73 26.63 -10.27
CA ASP A 32 -64.72 26.47 -8.81
C ASP A 32 -63.32 26.75 -8.22
N LEU A 33 -62.26 26.28 -8.89
CA LEU A 33 -60.88 26.58 -8.49
C LEU A 33 -60.59 28.08 -8.53
N ARG A 34 -61.07 28.76 -9.57
CA ARG A 34 -60.86 30.20 -9.78
C ARG A 34 -61.61 31.04 -8.74
N GLU A 35 -62.88 30.74 -8.48
CA GLU A 35 -63.66 31.39 -7.41
C GLU A 35 -63.02 31.15 -6.03
N SER A 36 -62.56 29.93 -5.74
CA SER A 36 -61.85 29.65 -4.49
C SER A 36 -60.55 30.45 -4.34
N ILE A 37 -59.77 30.61 -5.41
CA ILE A 37 -58.54 31.42 -5.39
C ILE A 37 -58.86 32.90 -5.20
N LYS A 38 -59.96 33.38 -5.79
CA LYS A 38 -60.41 34.76 -5.62
C LYS A 38 -60.88 35.07 -4.20
N GLU A 39 -61.59 34.15 -3.56
CA GLU A 39 -62.12 34.33 -2.20
C GLU A 39 -61.06 34.12 -1.11
N ALA A 40 -60.23 33.08 -1.24
CA ALA A 40 -59.35 32.60 -0.17
C ALA A 40 -57.85 32.66 -0.51
N GLY A 41 -57.49 33.03 -1.74
CA GLY A 41 -56.13 32.92 -2.25
C GLY A 41 -55.71 31.47 -2.51
N ILE A 42 -54.43 31.29 -2.85
CA ILE A 42 -53.85 29.95 -3.03
C ILE A 42 -53.50 29.38 -1.65
N LEU A 43 -54.25 28.36 -1.21
CA LEU A 43 -54.03 27.71 0.09
C LEU A 43 -52.90 26.67 0.07
N ASN A 44 -52.76 25.94 -1.05
CA ASN A 44 -51.71 24.94 -1.22
C ASN A 44 -50.64 25.50 -2.14
N ASP A 45 -49.38 25.38 -1.74
CA ASP A 45 -48.25 25.89 -2.51
C ASP A 45 -48.13 25.25 -3.90
N LEU A 46 -47.57 26.01 -4.84
CA LEU A 46 -47.02 25.46 -6.06
C LEU A 46 -45.67 24.79 -5.74
N ILE A 47 -45.42 23.62 -6.32
CA ILE A 47 -44.16 22.91 -6.11
C ILE A 47 -43.26 23.21 -7.30
N LEU A 48 -42.04 23.68 -7.00
CA LEU A 48 -41.08 24.17 -7.97
C LEU A 48 -39.77 23.38 -7.94
N GLU A 49 -39.06 23.39 -9.05
CA GLU A 49 -37.66 23.01 -9.19
C GLU A 49 -36.84 24.26 -9.54
N LYS A 50 -35.62 24.38 -9.00
CA LYS A 50 -34.73 25.50 -9.32
C LYS A 50 -34.08 25.27 -10.69
N ASP A 51 -34.17 26.27 -11.57
CA ASP A 51 -33.56 26.23 -12.91
C ASP A 51 -32.91 27.57 -13.24
N GLY A 52 -31.59 27.65 -13.05
CA GLY A 52 -30.81 28.88 -13.19
C GLY A 52 -31.33 30.00 -12.27
N ASP A 53 -31.66 31.15 -12.88
CA ASP A 53 -32.20 32.33 -12.19
C ASP A 53 -33.74 32.30 -11.99
N GLY A 54 -34.40 31.23 -12.44
CA GLY A 54 -35.85 31.06 -12.35
C GLY A 54 -36.26 29.72 -11.75
N TYR A 55 -37.54 29.39 -11.92
CA TYR A 55 -38.12 28.15 -11.40
C TYR A 55 -38.95 27.44 -12.46
N ILE A 56 -38.95 26.11 -12.42
CA ILE A 56 -39.84 25.27 -13.23
C ILE A 56 -40.97 24.76 -12.32
N ILE A 57 -42.21 24.86 -12.79
CA ILE A 57 -43.35 24.31 -12.08
C ILE A 57 -43.38 22.78 -12.24
N LEU A 58 -43.35 22.07 -11.12
CA LEU A 58 -43.54 20.63 -11.04
C LEU A 58 -45.01 20.27 -10.78
N ALA A 59 -45.69 21.06 -9.94
CA ALA A 59 -47.09 20.84 -9.62
C ALA A 59 -47.82 22.17 -9.34
N GLY A 60 -49.08 22.24 -9.77
CA GLY A 60 -49.92 23.44 -9.58
C GLY A 60 -50.12 24.31 -10.83
N HIS A 61 -49.94 23.76 -12.03
CA HIS A 61 -50.16 24.44 -13.32
C HIS A 61 -51.52 25.17 -13.39
N HIS A 62 -52.62 24.53 -12.97
CA HIS A 62 -53.95 25.16 -12.97
C HIS A 62 -54.07 26.31 -11.95
N ARG A 63 -53.41 26.21 -10.79
CA ARG A 63 -53.38 27.28 -9.78
C ARG A 63 -52.61 28.50 -10.29
N LYS A 64 -51.49 28.28 -10.99
CA LYS A 64 -50.76 29.36 -11.68
C LYS A 64 -51.65 30.05 -12.71
N LYS A 65 -52.33 29.29 -13.56
CA LYS A 65 -53.21 29.83 -14.61
C LYS A 65 -54.35 30.67 -14.02
N ALA A 66 -55.04 30.14 -13.03
CA ALA A 66 -56.11 30.85 -12.33
C ALA A 66 -55.61 32.11 -11.61
N ALA A 67 -54.42 32.05 -10.99
CA ALA A 67 -53.80 33.22 -10.35
C ALA A 67 -53.49 34.35 -11.33
N ILE A 68 -53.00 34.03 -12.53
CA ILE A 68 -52.78 35.03 -13.59
C ILE A 68 -54.10 35.66 -14.03
N GLU A 69 -55.14 34.85 -14.22
CA GLU A 69 -56.47 35.31 -14.64
C GLU A 69 -57.17 36.17 -13.56
N GLU A 70 -56.88 35.93 -12.29
CA GLU A 70 -57.32 36.74 -11.14
C GLU A 70 -56.41 37.93 -10.84
N GLY A 71 -55.33 38.13 -11.60
CA GLY A 71 -54.44 39.28 -11.44
C GLY A 71 -53.49 39.21 -10.24
N LEU A 72 -53.19 38.02 -9.72
CA LEU A 72 -52.21 37.82 -8.66
C LEU A 72 -50.77 37.90 -9.22
N GLU A 73 -49.97 38.80 -8.67
CA GLU A 73 -48.56 38.98 -9.08
C GLU A 73 -47.61 37.95 -8.45
N GLU A 74 -47.96 37.43 -7.27
CA GLU A 74 -47.15 36.48 -6.50
C GLU A 74 -48.00 35.33 -5.97
N VAL A 75 -47.40 34.14 -5.92
CA VAL A 75 -48.06 32.89 -5.49
C VAL A 75 -47.19 32.11 -4.51
N PRO A 76 -47.79 31.46 -3.48
CA PRO A 76 -47.02 30.71 -2.49
C PRO A 76 -46.42 29.45 -3.11
N CYS A 77 -45.14 29.22 -2.84
CA CYS A 77 -44.36 28.17 -3.48
C CYS A 77 -43.48 27.40 -2.47
N SER A 78 -43.24 26.13 -2.79
CA SER A 78 -42.31 25.22 -2.11
C SER A 78 -41.31 24.64 -3.12
N LEU A 79 -40.05 24.51 -2.73
CA LEU A 79 -38.95 23.98 -3.55
C LEU A 79 -38.75 22.49 -3.30
N ALA A 80 -38.72 21.71 -4.38
CA ALA A 80 -38.16 20.37 -4.39
C ALA A 80 -36.64 20.48 -4.61
N GLU A 81 -35.85 20.07 -3.62
CA GLU A 81 -34.39 20.16 -3.65
C GLU A 81 -33.75 18.82 -4.07
N THR A 82 -34.47 17.72 -3.87
CA THR A 82 -33.99 16.37 -4.23
C THR A 82 -34.77 15.79 -5.40
N ARG A 83 -34.11 14.90 -6.15
CA ARG A 83 -34.76 14.17 -7.26
C ARG A 83 -35.97 13.35 -6.81
N ALA A 84 -35.91 12.78 -5.62
CA ALA A 84 -37.03 12.05 -5.04
C ALA A 84 -38.25 12.96 -4.84
N GLU A 85 -38.04 14.18 -4.32
CA GLU A 85 -39.10 15.17 -4.16
C GLU A 85 -39.63 15.69 -5.50
N ILE A 86 -38.79 15.82 -6.53
CA ILE A 86 -39.22 16.22 -7.88
C ILE A 86 -40.17 15.18 -8.47
N LEU A 87 -39.78 13.90 -8.40
CA LEU A 87 -40.60 12.79 -8.87
C LEU A 87 -41.85 12.61 -8.04
N GLU A 88 -41.78 12.83 -6.73
CA GLU A 88 -42.95 12.84 -5.87
C GLU A 88 -43.90 13.95 -6.30
N ALA A 89 -43.45 15.20 -6.42
CA ALA A 89 -44.27 16.33 -6.84
C ALA A 89 -44.99 16.11 -8.19
N LEU A 90 -44.28 15.56 -9.18
CA LEU A 90 -44.84 15.28 -10.51
C LEU A 90 -45.94 14.19 -10.48
N PHE A 91 -45.89 13.28 -9.51
CA PHE A 91 -46.79 12.12 -9.44
C PHE A 91 -47.63 12.03 -8.15
N ASP A 92 -47.55 13.01 -7.25
CA ASP A 92 -48.27 13.05 -5.97
C ASP A 92 -49.80 13.08 -6.16
N ASN A 93 -50.25 13.69 -7.26
CA ASN A 93 -51.66 13.67 -7.67
C ASN A 93 -52.19 12.28 -8.04
N ALA A 94 -51.33 11.30 -8.36
CA ALA A 94 -51.74 9.93 -8.70
C ALA A 94 -52.36 9.17 -7.50
N SER A 95 -52.18 9.68 -6.28
CA SER A 95 -52.72 9.11 -5.04
C SER A 95 -54.15 9.60 -4.71
N ARG A 96 -54.73 10.50 -5.51
CA ARG A 96 -56.12 10.95 -5.31
C ARG A 96 -57.08 9.77 -5.56
N ARG A 97 -57.95 9.53 -4.58
CA ARG A 97 -58.81 8.33 -4.38
C ARG A 97 -59.78 7.95 -5.52
N GLN A 98 -59.75 8.60 -6.68
CA GLN A 98 -60.70 8.42 -7.79
C GLN A 98 -60.13 7.75 -9.05
N MET A 99 -58.89 7.25 -9.03
CA MET A 99 -58.33 6.55 -10.19
C MET A 99 -58.71 5.06 -10.23
N THR A 100 -59.10 4.59 -11.41
CA THR A 100 -59.29 3.19 -11.76
C THR A 100 -57.96 2.41 -11.80
N GLU A 101 -58.01 1.08 -11.73
CA GLU A 101 -56.80 0.25 -11.76
C GLU A 101 -55.98 0.41 -13.06
N ALA A 102 -56.66 0.65 -14.18
CA ALA A 102 -56.04 0.89 -15.48
C ALA A 102 -55.26 2.21 -15.50
N GLU A 103 -55.88 3.30 -15.02
CA GLU A 103 -55.24 4.62 -14.93
C GLU A 103 -54.04 4.60 -13.98
N ARG A 104 -54.11 3.86 -12.87
CA ARG A 104 -52.96 3.69 -11.97
C ARG A 104 -51.79 2.99 -12.66
N LYS A 105 -52.06 1.92 -13.40
CA LYS A 105 -51.02 1.21 -14.16
C LYS A 105 -50.40 2.10 -15.24
N GLU A 106 -51.20 2.92 -15.92
CA GLU A 106 -50.70 3.87 -16.90
C GLU A 106 -49.83 4.96 -16.26
N LYS A 107 -50.24 5.51 -15.10
CA LYS A 107 -49.43 6.48 -14.36
C LYS A 107 -48.13 5.90 -13.81
N VAL A 108 -48.12 4.64 -13.37
CA VAL A 108 -46.89 3.95 -12.96
C VAL A 108 -45.94 3.82 -14.16
N ARG A 109 -46.44 3.43 -15.33
CA ARG A 109 -45.63 3.36 -16.56
C ARG A 109 -45.12 4.73 -17.01
N GLU A 110 -45.95 5.77 -16.87
CA GLU A 110 -45.54 7.14 -17.18
C GLU A 110 -44.45 7.63 -16.22
N LYS A 111 -44.56 7.29 -14.93
CA LYS A 111 -43.51 7.54 -13.93
C LYS A 111 -42.21 6.83 -14.26
N GLU A 112 -42.28 5.56 -14.64
CA GLU A 112 -41.10 4.79 -15.08
C GLU A 112 -40.44 5.42 -16.32
N ARG A 113 -41.22 5.89 -17.30
CA ARG A 113 -40.68 6.58 -18.48
C ARG A 113 -40.00 7.89 -18.15
N VAL A 114 -40.60 8.71 -17.29
CA VAL A 114 -39.99 9.98 -16.85
C VAL A 114 -38.71 9.70 -16.07
N GLN A 115 -38.75 8.73 -15.16
CA GLN A 115 -37.59 8.29 -14.40
C GLN A 115 -36.44 7.85 -15.32
N ASP A 116 -36.74 7.00 -16.30
CA ASP A 116 -35.77 6.46 -17.25
C ASP A 116 -35.11 7.55 -18.08
N ARG A 117 -35.88 8.53 -18.59
CA ARG A 117 -35.32 9.66 -19.33
C ARG A 117 -34.39 10.51 -18.48
N MET A 118 -34.80 10.79 -17.24
CA MET A 118 -33.93 11.51 -16.31
C MET A 118 -32.66 10.72 -15.96
N ASP A 119 -32.72 9.38 -15.95
CA ASP A 119 -31.51 8.56 -15.77
C ASP A 119 -30.59 8.63 -16.98
N GLU A 120 -31.15 8.63 -18.20
CA GLU A 120 -30.41 8.75 -19.46
C GLU A 120 -29.68 10.09 -19.59
N GLU A 121 -30.29 11.18 -19.13
CA GLU A 121 -29.68 12.52 -19.19
C GLU A 121 -28.55 12.72 -18.18
N ASN A 122 -28.63 12.07 -17.02
CA ASN A 122 -27.75 12.32 -15.86
C ASN A 122 -26.74 11.20 -15.60
N LEU A 123 -26.79 10.12 -16.38
CA LEU A 123 -25.75 9.10 -16.41
C LEU A 123 -24.91 9.24 -17.66
N ILE A 124 -23.65 8.87 -17.55
CA ILE A 124 -22.82 8.66 -18.74
C ILE A 124 -23.40 7.51 -19.58
N PRO A 125 -23.30 7.57 -20.92
CA PRO A 125 -23.90 6.57 -21.82
C PRO A 125 -23.53 5.13 -21.47
N GLU A 126 -22.30 4.92 -21.00
CA GLU A 126 -21.76 3.61 -20.64
C GLU A 126 -22.42 3.02 -19.38
N LEU A 127 -22.64 3.83 -18.34
CA LEU A 127 -23.35 3.39 -17.12
C LEU A 127 -24.84 3.16 -17.38
N TYR A 128 -25.45 4.02 -18.22
CA TYR A 128 -26.85 3.86 -18.61
C TYR A 128 -27.08 2.56 -19.40
N ALA A 129 -26.18 2.23 -20.33
CA ALA A 129 -26.23 0.96 -21.08
C ALA A 129 -26.16 -0.25 -20.14
N LEU A 130 -25.23 -0.26 -19.18
CA LEU A 130 -25.10 -1.35 -18.21
C LEU A 130 -26.32 -1.49 -17.29
N TYR A 131 -26.94 -0.37 -16.91
CA TYR A 131 -28.19 -0.39 -16.16
C TYR A 131 -29.33 -1.00 -16.99
N LYS A 132 -29.48 -0.60 -18.25
CA LYS A 132 -30.52 -1.15 -19.16
C LYS A 132 -30.31 -2.62 -19.50
N GLU A 133 -29.06 -3.07 -19.57
CA GLU A 133 -28.70 -4.48 -19.72
C GLU A 133 -28.91 -5.30 -18.43
N GLY A 134 -29.29 -4.67 -17.31
CA GLY A 134 -29.52 -5.32 -16.03
C GLY A 134 -28.23 -5.76 -15.31
N LYS A 135 -27.07 -5.26 -15.75
CA LYS A 135 -25.76 -5.58 -15.15
C LYS A 135 -25.48 -4.77 -13.89
N ILE A 136 -26.11 -3.61 -13.75
CA ILE A 136 -26.03 -2.76 -12.55
C ILE A 136 -27.43 -2.60 -11.99
N ASP A 137 -27.58 -2.85 -10.69
CA ASP A 137 -28.86 -2.70 -10.00
C ASP A 137 -29.19 -1.22 -9.73
N ARG A 138 -30.48 -0.94 -9.50
CA ARG A 138 -30.97 0.42 -9.29
C ARG A 138 -30.29 1.14 -8.12
N ARG A 139 -29.98 0.44 -7.01
CA ARG A 139 -29.37 1.07 -5.83
C ARG A 139 -27.95 1.54 -6.11
N SER A 140 -27.24 0.84 -6.99
CA SER A 140 -25.91 1.22 -7.44
C SER A 140 -25.97 2.45 -8.33
N ILE A 141 -26.92 2.50 -9.28
CA ILE A 141 -27.16 3.67 -10.13
C ILE A 141 -27.55 4.92 -9.32
N ASP A 142 -28.39 4.77 -8.30
CA ASP A 142 -28.79 5.89 -7.42
C ASP A 142 -27.61 6.58 -6.72
N LYS A 143 -26.46 5.90 -6.58
CA LYS A 143 -25.22 6.51 -6.07
C LYS A 143 -24.52 7.34 -7.15
N PHE A 144 -24.43 6.82 -8.37
CA PHE A 144 -23.81 7.53 -9.50
C PHE A 144 -24.60 8.78 -9.90
N LEU A 145 -25.92 8.73 -9.79
CA LEU A 145 -26.82 9.86 -10.08
C LEU A 145 -26.63 11.09 -9.18
N ARG A 146 -25.86 10.96 -8.09
CA ARG A 146 -25.52 12.08 -7.20
C ARG A 146 -24.22 12.79 -7.60
N GLU A 147 -23.44 12.17 -8.47
CA GLU A 147 -22.12 12.62 -8.87
C GLU A 147 -22.15 13.21 -10.29
N ASP A 148 -21.21 14.09 -10.61
CA ASP A 148 -21.07 14.66 -11.95
C ASP A 148 -20.55 13.66 -12.99
N HIS A 149 -20.72 13.98 -14.28
CA HIS A 149 -20.33 13.12 -15.39
C HIS A 149 -18.81 12.83 -15.45
N ASP A 150 -17.95 13.73 -14.97
CA ASP A 150 -16.49 13.52 -15.00
C ASP A 150 -16.06 12.51 -13.94
N LEU A 151 -16.63 12.59 -12.74
CA LEU A 151 -16.39 11.62 -11.67
C LEU A 151 -17.00 10.25 -12.02
N GLN A 152 -18.20 10.23 -12.63
CA GLN A 152 -18.81 9.01 -13.15
C GLN A 152 -17.90 8.32 -14.18
N ARG A 153 -17.31 9.07 -15.13
CA ARG A 153 -16.35 8.54 -16.11
C ARG A 153 -15.09 8.01 -15.43
N SER A 154 -14.51 8.76 -14.50
CA SER A 154 -13.30 8.35 -13.77
C SER A 154 -13.50 7.01 -13.06
N ILE A 155 -14.62 6.86 -12.34
CA ILE A 155 -14.97 5.62 -11.66
C ILE A 155 -15.23 4.50 -12.68
N PHE A 156 -16.03 4.76 -13.71
CA PHE A 156 -16.35 3.79 -14.75
C PHE A 156 -15.10 3.26 -15.44
N TYR A 157 -14.17 4.14 -15.86
CA TYR A 157 -12.92 3.71 -16.49
C TYR A 157 -12.00 2.99 -15.53
N SER A 158 -11.96 3.35 -14.24
CA SER A 158 -11.18 2.62 -13.23
C SER A 158 -11.68 1.18 -13.02
N LEU A 159 -12.98 0.95 -13.19
CA LEU A 159 -13.64 -0.35 -13.06
C LEU A 159 -13.66 -1.15 -14.39
N SER A 160 -13.65 -0.45 -15.52
CA SER A 160 -13.72 -1.00 -16.88
C SER A 160 -12.35 -1.33 -17.47
N ILE A 161 -11.28 -1.21 -16.69
CA ILE A 161 -9.99 -1.79 -17.07
C ILE A 161 -10.15 -3.30 -16.98
N GLU A 162 -10.54 -3.94 -18.09
CA GLU A 162 -9.99 -5.25 -18.41
C GLU A 162 -8.48 -5.08 -18.34
N ARG A 163 -7.89 -5.48 -17.20
CA ARG A 163 -6.45 -5.57 -17.11
C ARG A 163 -6.09 -6.63 -18.15
N PRO A 164 -5.29 -6.32 -19.19
CA PRO A 164 -4.78 -7.36 -20.04
C PRO A 164 -4.14 -8.38 -19.11
N VAL A 165 -4.65 -9.62 -19.14
CA VAL A 165 -3.97 -10.73 -18.50
C VAL A 165 -2.61 -10.74 -19.17
N VAL A 166 -1.57 -10.36 -18.41
CA VAL A 166 -0.20 -10.30 -18.91
C VAL A 166 0.06 -11.66 -19.57
N PRO A 167 0.41 -11.69 -20.87
CA PRO A 167 0.61 -12.94 -21.57
C PRO A 167 1.56 -13.84 -20.76
N PRO A 168 1.30 -15.15 -20.65
CA PRO A 168 2.16 -16.06 -19.89
C PRO A 168 3.62 -15.96 -20.29
N GLU A 169 3.92 -15.68 -21.57
CA GLU A 169 5.29 -15.49 -22.05
C GLU A 169 5.98 -14.25 -21.44
N VAL A 170 5.22 -13.18 -21.17
CA VAL A 170 5.73 -11.95 -20.55
C VAL A 170 5.93 -12.16 -19.04
N LEU A 171 5.05 -12.93 -18.39
CA LEU A 171 5.24 -13.34 -17.00
C LEU A 171 6.48 -14.24 -16.85
N GLU A 172 6.63 -15.26 -17.68
CA GLU A 172 7.83 -16.11 -17.70
C GLU A 172 9.09 -15.29 -17.97
N LYS A 173 9.04 -14.33 -18.90
CA LYS A 173 10.17 -13.44 -19.18
C LYS A 173 10.53 -12.57 -17.97
N HIS A 174 9.55 -11.98 -17.30
CA HIS A 174 9.80 -11.19 -16.11
C HIS A 174 10.27 -12.04 -14.93
N GLU A 175 9.75 -13.26 -14.78
CA GLU A 175 10.19 -14.20 -13.75
C GLU A 175 11.65 -14.65 -14.00
N GLN A 176 12.02 -14.87 -15.26
CA GLN A 176 13.41 -15.10 -15.66
C GLN A 176 14.29 -13.86 -15.45
N GLU A 177 13.81 -12.66 -15.78
CA GLU A 177 14.54 -11.41 -15.55
C GLU A 177 14.77 -11.14 -14.06
N ILE A 178 13.74 -11.33 -13.23
CA ILE A 178 13.80 -11.21 -11.77
C ILE A 178 14.76 -12.26 -11.22
N SER A 179 14.63 -13.52 -11.60
CA SER A 179 15.53 -14.59 -11.16
C SER A 179 16.98 -14.31 -11.57
N SER A 180 17.21 -13.75 -12.77
CA SER A 180 18.54 -13.33 -13.23
C SER A 180 19.11 -12.15 -12.45
N LEU A 181 18.25 -11.22 -11.99
CA LEU A 181 18.64 -10.07 -11.18
C LEU A 181 18.96 -10.50 -9.76
N GLU A 182 18.13 -11.36 -9.16
CA GLU A 182 18.36 -11.97 -7.86
C GLU A 182 19.65 -12.77 -7.83
N SER A 183 19.89 -13.59 -8.87
CA SER A 183 21.13 -14.36 -8.99
C SER A 183 22.36 -13.45 -9.06
N ARG A 184 22.31 -12.39 -9.89
CA ARG A 184 23.40 -11.40 -9.98
C ARG A 184 23.64 -10.67 -8.66
N HIS A 185 22.60 -10.15 -8.02
CA HIS A 185 22.75 -9.46 -6.74
C HIS A 185 23.27 -10.39 -5.63
N LYS A 186 22.90 -11.67 -5.66
CA LYS A 186 23.41 -12.67 -4.73
C LYS A 186 24.87 -13.00 -4.99
N GLU A 187 25.27 -13.16 -6.25
CA GLU A 187 26.67 -13.34 -6.65
C GLU A 187 27.54 -12.15 -6.23
N ASP A 188 27.07 -10.91 -6.45
CA ASP A 188 27.77 -9.69 -6.04
C ASP A 188 27.89 -9.61 -4.50
N LEU A 189 26.83 -9.95 -3.77
CA LEU A 189 26.86 -10.01 -2.30
C LEU A 189 27.85 -11.06 -1.79
N ASP A 190 27.86 -12.26 -2.39
CA ASP A 190 28.77 -13.34 -2.01
C ASP A 190 30.23 -12.98 -2.33
N LEU A 191 30.47 -12.28 -3.44
CA LEU A 191 31.79 -11.76 -3.79
C LEU A 191 32.29 -10.74 -2.77
N GLU A 192 31.45 -9.79 -2.35
CA GLU A 192 31.83 -8.81 -1.33
C GLU A 192 32.04 -9.46 0.04
N ARG A 193 31.22 -10.45 0.41
CA ARG A 193 31.45 -11.25 1.64
C ARG A 193 32.78 -11.99 1.61
N LYS A 194 33.16 -12.53 0.46
CA LYS A 194 34.45 -13.21 0.29
C LYS A 194 35.62 -12.24 0.46
N LYS A 195 35.54 -11.04 -0.14
CA LYS A 195 36.56 -9.99 0.04
C LYS A 195 36.66 -9.53 1.49
N LEU A 196 35.54 -9.40 2.19
CA LEU A 196 35.51 -9.08 3.61
C LEU A 196 36.21 -10.16 4.44
N ALA A 197 35.88 -11.43 4.23
CA ALA A 197 36.50 -12.55 4.94
C ALA A 197 38.01 -12.65 4.67
N GLU A 198 38.45 -12.40 3.43
CA GLU A 198 39.87 -12.33 3.09
C GLU A 198 40.58 -11.19 3.84
N ALA A 199 39.98 -10.00 3.91
CA ALA A 199 40.55 -8.86 4.64
C ALA A 199 40.58 -9.07 6.16
N GLU A 200 39.56 -9.72 6.74
CA GLU A 200 39.54 -10.10 8.16
C GLU A 200 40.65 -11.12 8.50
N ALA A 201 40.90 -12.08 7.60
CA ALA A 201 41.99 -13.03 7.76
C ALA A 201 43.37 -12.37 7.68
N GLU A 202 43.56 -11.43 6.74
CA GLU A 202 44.78 -10.61 6.64
C GLU A 202 45.01 -9.77 7.91
N LEU A 203 43.96 -9.15 8.43
CA LEU A 203 44.02 -8.39 9.69
C LEU A 203 44.43 -9.29 10.86
N ALA A 204 43.80 -10.46 11.01
CA ALA A 204 44.10 -11.39 12.09
C ALA A 204 45.55 -11.91 12.03
N ALA A 205 46.07 -12.18 10.83
CA ALA A 205 47.47 -12.56 10.63
C ALA A 205 48.43 -11.44 11.05
N ALA A 206 48.15 -10.20 10.66
CA ALA A 206 48.96 -9.04 11.03
C ALA A 206 48.94 -8.75 12.54
N GLU A 207 47.79 -8.93 13.21
CA GLU A 207 47.68 -8.78 14.67
C GLU A 207 48.48 -9.85 15.42
N GLU A 208 48.48 -11.09 14.94
CA GLU A 208 49.28 -12.18 15.51
C GLU A 208 50.78 -11.98 15.32
N GLU A 209 51.22 -11.50 14.14
CA GLU A 209 52.62 -11.12 13.91
C GLU A 209 53.06 -9.97 14.81
N LYS A 210 52.20 -8.95 14.97
CA LYS A 210 52.45 -7.84 15.89
C LYS A 210 52.61 -8.32 17.33
N LYS A 211 51.77 -9.26 17.77
CA LYS A 211 51.86 -9.85 19.12
C LYS A 211 53.19 -10.56 19.34
N LYS A 212 53.63 -11.39 18.39
CA LYS A 212 54.94 -12.06 18.44
C LYS A 212 56.10 -11.06 18.51
N ALA A 213 56.03 -9.98 17.73
CA ALA A 213 57.03 -8.91 17.76
C ALA A 213 57.07 -8.17 19.11
N GLN A 214 55.89 -7.94 19.74
CA GLN A 214 55.79 -7.35 21.07
C GLN A 214 56.37 -8.26 22.17
N GLU A 215 56.09 -9.55 22.12
CA GLU A 215 56.65 -10.54 23.05
C GLU A 215 58.18 -10.60 22.95
N ALA A 216 58.73 -10.59 21.71
CA ALA A 216 60.17 -10.56 21.48
C ALA A 216 60.82 -9.26 22.02
N LEU A 217 60.15 -8.12 21.84
CA LEU A 217 60.58 -6.84 22.39
C LEU A 217 60.63 -6.89 23.93
N GLU A 218 59.61 -7.46 24.58
CA GLU A 218 59.57 -7.59 26.03
C GLU A 218 60.67 -8.51 26.57
N GLN A 219 60.94 -9.63 25.89
CA GLN A 219 62.04 -10.55 26.22
C GLN A 219 63.40 -9.85 26.12
N HIS A 220 63.66 -9.15 25.02
CA HIS A 220 64.89 -8.38 24.85
C HIS A 220 65.04 -7.28 25.91
N GLY A 221 63.93 -6.63 26.32
CA GLY A 221 63.91 -5.68 27.44
C GLY A 221 64.32 -6.30 28.78
N LYS A 222 63.75 -7.46 29.13
CA LYS A 222 64.10 -8.20 30.37
C LYS A 222 65.57 -8.63 30.39
N GLU A 223 66.11 -9.03 29.25
CA GLU A 223 67.53 -9.40 29.14
C GLU A 223 68.46 -8.18 29.26
N LEU A 224 68.08 -7.04 28.68
CA LEU A 224 68.78 -5.76 28.87
C LEU A 224 68.86 -5.35 30.35
N GLU A 225 67.78 -5.54 31.12
CA GLU A 225 67.81 -5.30 32.56
C GLU A 225 68.78 -6.23 33.30
N LYS A 226 68.84 -7.51 32.92
CA LYS A 226 69.81 -8.47 33.49
C LYS A 226 71.24 -8.07 33.16
N ILE A 227 71.53 -7.68 31.91
CA ILE A 227 72.83 -7.18 31.48
C ILE A 227 73.20 -5.92 32.27
N ARG A 228 72.25 -4.98 32.43
CA ARG A 228 72.45 -3.74 33.20
C ARG A 228 72.74 -4.01 34.68
N LYS A 229 72.07 -5.00 35.27
CA LYS A 229 72.31 -5.42 36.65
C LYS A 229 73.69 -6.04 36.80
N LYS A 230 74.04 -7.01 35.95
CA LYS A 230 75.39 -7.62 35.92
C LYS A 230 76.48 -6.56 35.77
N ALA A 231 76.32 -5.65 34.80
CA ALA A 231 77.27 -4.57 34.59
C ALA A 231 77.45 -3.68 35.84
N LYS A 232 76.37 -3.35 36.56
CA LYS A 232 76.44 -2.62 37.84
C LYS A 232 77.17 -3.41 38.93
N ASP A 233 76.86 -4.70 39.07
CA ASP A 233 77.46 -5.57 40.07
C ASP A 233 78.98 -5.74 39.81
N THR A 234 79.38 -5.97 38.56
CA THR A 234 80.79 -6.03 38.15
C THR A 234 81.52 -4.70 38.39
N LEU A 235 80.85 -3.56 38.15
CA LEU A 235 81.42 -2.24 38.43
C LEU A 235 81.61 -1.98 39.93
N ALA A 236 80.67 -2.43 40.76
CA ALA A 236 80.74 -2.31 42.22
C ALA A 236 81.83 -3.22 42.80
N GLU A 237 81.97 -4.44 42.29
CA GLU A 237 83.00 -5.40 42.69
C GLU A 237 84.41 -4.89 42.30
N TYR A 238 84.55 -4.32 41.10
CA TYR A 238 85.75 -3.62 40.67
C TYR A 238 86.09 -2.42 41.57
N GLN A 239 85.11 -1.59 41.92
CA GLN A 239 85.31 -0.44 42.82
C GLN A 239 85.77 -0.86 44.22
N LYS A 240 85.25 -1.97 44.74
CA LYS A 240 85.58 -2.50 46.07
C LYS A 240 86.99 -3.10 46.13
N ASN A 241 87.42 -3.77 45.07
CA ASN A 241 88.70 -4.49 45.03
C ASN A 241 89.85 -3.66 44.43
N LYS A 242 89.59 -2.41 44.03
CA LYS A 242 90.50 -1.50 43.29
C LYS A 242 91.90 -1.32 43.91
N GLU A 243 92.06 -1.55 45.20
CA GLU A 243 93.32 -1.36 45.96
C GLU A 243 94.19 -2.64 46.05
N GLU A 244 93.65 -3.83 45.73
CA GLU A 244 94.33 -5.14 45.90
C GLU A 244 94.65 -5.88 44.57
N ILE A 245 94.33 -5.30 43.40
CA ILE A 245 94.33 -6.02 42.11
C ILE A 245 95.64 -5.87 41.30
N THR A 246 96.13 -6.97 40.70
CA THR A 246 97.22 -7.01 39.69
C THR A 246 96.75 -6.56 38.29
N GLU A 247 97.64 -6.00 37.47
CA GLU A 247 97.33 -5.47 36.11
C GLU A 247 96.56 -6.48 35.22
N GLU A 248 96.88 -7.76 35.32
CA GLU A 248 96.23 -8.83 34.55
C GLU A 248 94.73 -8.96 34.84
N VAL A 249 94.33 -8.83 36.10
CA VAL A 249 92.91 -8.93 36.51
C VAL A 249 92.13 -7.68 36.08
N LYS A 250 92.79 -6.53 35.99
CA LYS A 250 92.21 -5.29 35.46
C LYS A 250 91.84 -5.42 33.98
N GLN A 251 92.71 -6.06 33.18
CA GLN A 251 92.44 -6.36 31.77
C GLN A 251 91.26 -7.34 31.57
N VAL A 252 91.07 -8.27 32.51
CA VAL A 252 89.90 -9.18 32.49
C VAL A 252 88.60 -8.40 32.73
N PHE A 253 88.55 -7.51 33.73
CA PHE A 253 87.39 -6.66 33.98
C PHE A 253 87.08 -5.72 32.82
N GLU A 254 88.10 -5.12 32.19
CA GLU A 254 87.92 -4.27 31.01
C GLU A 254 87.36 -5.07 29.82
N LYS A 255 87.84 -6.30 29.60
CA LYS A 255 87.33 -7.19 28.56
C LYS A 255 85.89 -7.65 28.81
N ASP A 256 85.54 -7.95 30.05
CA ASP A 256 84.18 -8.33 30.44
C ASP A 256 83.19 -7.16 30.32
N LEU A 257 83.60 -5.95 30.72
CA LEU A 257 82.80 -4.73 30.53
C LEU A 257 82.60 -4.42 29.04
N GLU A 258 83.63 -4.61 28.20
CA GLU A 258 83.52 -4.42 26.75
C GLU A 258 82.60 -5.47 26.10
N ASN A 259 82.68 -6.74 26.52
CA ASN A 259 81.77 -7.78 26.07
C ASN A 259 80.30 -7.47 26.43
N LEU A 260 80.05 -7.01 27.67
CA LEU A 260 78.71 -6.60 28.11
C LEU A 260 78.21 -5.36 27.33
N ARG A 261 79.11 -4.46 26.95
CA ARG A 261 78.80 -3.27 26.14
C ARG A 261 78.40 -3.66 24.72
N MET A 262 79.17 -4.53 24.08
CA MET A 262 78.86 -5.07 22.75
C MET A 262 77.54 -5.86 22.74
N GLU A 263 77.28 -6.64 23.79
CA GLU A 263 76.03 -7.39 23.92
C GLU A 263 74.83 -6.46 24.12
N ARG A 264 74.99 -5.40 24.93
CA ARG A 264 73.99 -4.34 25.09
C ARG A 264 73.65 -3.66 23.75
N GLU A 265 74.66 -3.23 22.99
CA GLU A 265 74.46 -2.56 21.70
C GLU A 265 73.74 -3.45 20.69
N ARG A 266 74.11 -4.74 20.62
CA ARG A 266 73.39 -5.71 19.77
C ARG A 266 71.92 -5.84 20.15
N ARG A 267 71.60 -5.87 21.44
CA ARG A 267 70.21 -5.98 21.92
C ARG A 267 69.41 -4.69 21.74
N GLU A 268 70.03 -3.53 21.95
CA GLU A 268 69.40 -2.24 21.65
C GLU A 268 69.10 -2.10 20.15
N ALA A 269 69.99 -2.58 19.27
CA ALA A 269 69.74 -2.64 17.84
C ALA A 269 68.56 -3.57 17.48
N ALA A 270 68.51 -4.78 18.05
CA ALA A 270 67.41 -5.73 17.86
C ALA A 270 66.06 -5.18 18.36
N MET A 271 66.06 -4.50 19.52
CA MET A 271 64.88 -3.81 20.05
C MET A 271 64.36 -2.74 19.09
N LYS A 272 65.26 -1.93 18.53
CA LYS A 272 64.90 -0.87 17.59
C LYS A 272 64.32 -1.44 16.29
N GLU A 273 64.87 -2.54 15.81
CA GLU A 273 64.33 -3.27 14.66
C GLU A 273 62.91 -3.77 14.92
N LYS A 274 62.67 -4.42 16.08
CA LYS A 274 61.33 -4.86 16.47
C LYS A 274 60.34 -3.71 16.68
N GLN A 275 60.79 -2.57 17.19
CA GLN A 275 59.94 -1.36 17.28
C GLN A 275 59.53 -0.83 15.90
N ASN A 276 60.44 -0.84 14.93
CA ASN A 276 60.12 -0.44 13.55
C ASN A 276 59.15 -1.41 12.88
N GLU A 277 59.33 -2.72 13.11
CA GLU A 277 58.43 -3.78 12.62
C GLU A 277 57.00 -3.59 13.17
N ILE A 278 56.87 -3.36 14.49
CA ILE A 278 55.58 -3.05 15.13
C ILE A 278 54.94 -1.79 14.55
N ALA A 279 55.72 -0.73 14.30
CA ALA A 279 55.21 0.51 13.72
C ALA A 279 54.67 0.29 12.30
N LYS A 280 55.33 -0.54 11.49
CA LYS A 280 54.87 -0.92 10.15
C LYS A 280 53.57 -1.73 10.22
N LEU A 281 53.52 -2.76 11.06
CA LEU A 281 52.34 -3.60 11.25
C LEU A 281 51.13 -2.79 11.75
N ASN A 282 51.35 -1.80 12.62
CA ASN A 282 50.27 -0.89 13.04
C ASN A 282 49.67 -0.10 11.86
N GLY A 283 50.50 0.35 10.92
CA GLY A 283 50.01 1.04 9.71
C GLY A 283 49.22 0.10 8.78
N GLU A 284 49.68 -1.14 8.63
CA GLU A 284 48.99 -2.17 7.85
C GLU A 284 47.65 -2.56 8.47
N ILE A 285 47.60 -2.77 9.79
CA ILE A 285 46.37 -3.02 10.57
C ILE A 285 45.35 -1.89 10.37
N GLU A 286 45.79 -0.63 10.45
CA GLU A 286 44.89 0.51 10.26
C GLU A 286 44.34 0.58 8.83
N SER A 287 45.16 0.27 7.83
CA SER A 287 44.73 0.16 6.44
C SER A 287 43.69 -0.95 6.26
N PHE A 288 43.90 -2.12 6.86
CA PHE A 288 42.94 -3.24 6.81
C PHE A 288 41.62 -2.90 7.50
N LYS A 289 41.66 -2.25 8.67
CA LYS A 289 40.45 -1.78 9.38
C LYS A 289 39.62 -0.84 8.52
N ASN A 290 40.26 0.12 7.85
CA ASN A 290 39.56 1.03 6.94
C ASN A 290 38.93 0.30 5.76
N ARG A 291 39.60 -0.74 5.24
CA ARG A 291 39.08 -1.55 4.13
C ARG A 291 37.89 -2.41 4.56
N ILE A 292 37.96 -3.04 5.74
CA ILE A 292 36.86 -3.79 6.35
C ILE A 292 35.65 -2.88 6.54
N TYR A 293 35.84 -1.70 7.12
CA TYR A 293 34.75 -0.72 7.29
C TYR A 293 34.09 -0.34 5.95
N GLY A 294 34.89 -0.19 4.88
CA GLY A 294 34.38 0.04 3.54
C GLY A 294 33.53 -1.12 3.00
N PHE A 295 33.99 -2.37 3.18
CA PHE A 295 33.25 -3.56 2.77
C PHE A 295 31.98 -3.79 3.59
N GLU A 296 32.03 -3.57 4.91
CA GLU A 296 30.85 -3.63 5.79
C GLU A 296 29.76 -2.64 5.35
N GLY A 297 30.15 -1.42 4.98
CA GLY A 297 29.23 -0.41 4.44
C GLY A 297 28.58 -0.85 3.11
N GLN A 298 29.35 -1.45 2.21
CA GLN A 298 28.82 -1.98 0.94
C GLN A 298 27.87 -3.16 1.18
N VAL A 299 28.24 -4.10 2.04
CA VAL A 299 27.37 -5.23 2.41
C VAL A 299 26.07 -4.74 3.04
N ALA A 300 26.12 -3.71 3.90
CA ALA A 300 24.93 -3.10 4.47
C ALA A 300 24.03 -2.42 3.41
N LEU A 301 24.62 -1.72 2.44
CA LEU A 301 23.90 -1.10 1.33
C LEU A 301 23.14 -2.17 0.51
N TRP A 302 23.84 -3.23 0.10
CA TRP A 302 23.24 -4.32 -0.66
C TRP A 302 22.13 -5.04 0.10
N ARG A 303 22.29 -5.24 1.42
CA ARG A 303 21.22 -5.77 2.28
C ARG A 303 19.96 -4.90 2.24
N HIS A 304 20.12 -3.57 2.32
CA HIS A 304 18.99 -2.65 2.23
C HIS A 304 18.32 -2.64 0.86
N GLU A 305 19.09 -2.74 -0.23
CA GLU A 305 18.55 -2.80 -1.58
C GLU A 305 17.74 -4.08 -1.82
N ILE A 306 18.25 -5.24 -1.38
CA ILE A 306 17.52 -6.52 -1.45
C ILE A 306 16.20 -6.41 -0.68
N ALA A 307 16.24 -5.92 0.56
CA ALA A 307 15.03 -5.77 1.38
C ALA A 307 13.99 -4.84 0.72
N ARG A 308 14.43 -3.72 0.12
CA ARG A 308 13.55 -2.78 -0.58
C ARG A 308 12.88 -3.43 -1.80
N VAL A 309 13.64 -4.19 -2.58
CA VAL A 309 13.10 -4.89 -3.76
C VAL A 309 12.08 -5.94 -3.35
N SER A 310 12.37 -6.73 -2.31
CA SER A 310 11.42 -7.69 -1.76
C SER A 310 10.13 -7.02 -1.27
N GLU A 311 10.22 -5.90 -0.54
CA GLU A 311 9.05 -5.17 -0.05
C GLU A 311 8.18 -4.62 -1.21
N LEU A 312 8.81 -4.10 -2.26
CA LEU A 312 8.11 -3.62 -3.46
C LEU A 312 7.43 -4.77 -4.22
N TYR A 313 8.11 -5.91 -4.32
CA TYR A 313 7.57 -7.14 -4.90
C TYR A 313 6.35 -7.62 -4.12
N ASP A 314 6.44 -7.71 -2.79
CA ASP A 314 5.34 -8.13 -1.92
C ASP A 314 4.14 -7.21 -2.00
N LYS A 315 4.35 -5.89 -2.02
CA LYS A 315 3.28 -4.89 -2.21
C LYS A 315 2.59 -5.04 -3.56
N ASN A 316 3.35 -5.20 -4.64
CA ASN A 316 2.79 -5.40 -5.98
C ASN A 316 2.01 -6.72 -6.07
N ILE A 317 2.55 -7.81 -5.54
CA ILE A 317 1.82 -9.09 -5.56
C ILE A 317 0.59 -9.03 -4.65
N ALA A 318 0.65 -8.38 -3.49
CA ALA A 318 -0.53 -8.18 -2.64
C ALA A 318 -1.65 -7.44 -3.38
N TYR A 319 -1.31 -6.50 -4.27
CA TYR A 319 -2.28 -5.80 -5.09
C TYR A 319 -2.96 -6.71 -6.13
N TYR A 320 -2.21 -7.59 -6.80
CA TYR A 320 -2.75 -8.48 -7.85
C TYR A 320 -3.32 -9.81 -7.32
N SER A 321 -2.85 -10.28 -6.17
CA SER A 321 -3.22 -11.57 -5.55
C SER A 321 -4.00 -11.38 -4.25
N ASN A 322 -4.81 -10.32 -4.17
CA ASN A 322 -5.63 -10.04 -2.99
C ASN A 322 -6.71 -11.14 -2.83
N PRO A 323 -6.80 -11.83 -1.68
CA PRO A 323 -7.83 -12.83 -1.40
C PRO A 323 -9.26 -12.32 -1.62
N ALA A 324 -9.50 -11.01 -1.39
CA ALA A 324 -10.80 -10.37 -1.62
C ALA A 324 -11.28 -10.51 -3.07
N LEU A 325 -10.36 -10.58 -4.05
CA LEU A 325 -10.73 -10.77 -5.46
C LEU A 325 -11.39 -12.13 -5.71
N LEU A 326 -10.96 -13.17 -5.01
CA LEU A 326 -11.58 -14.50 -5.07
C LEU A 326 -12.86 -14.55 -4.22
N GLU A 327 -12.82 -13.94 -3.03
CA GLU A 327 -13.94 -13.91 -2.09
C GLU A 327 -15.18 -13.25 -2.69
N VAL A 328 -15.04 -12.06 -3.30
CA VAL A 328 -16.16 -11.34 -3.92
C VAL A 328 -16.84 -12.19 -5.00
N GLN A 329 -16.05 -12.86 -5.85
CA GLN A 329 -16.60 -13.67 -6.94
C GLN A 329 -17.28 -14.93 -6.42
N LEU A 330 -16.71 -15.58 -5.39
CA LEU A 330 -17.32 -16.75 -4.75
C LEU A 330 -18.61 -16.39 -4.01
N GLN A 331 -18.67 -15.21 -3.39
CA GLN A 331 -19.88 -14.71 -2.73
C GLN A 331 -21.00 -14.48 -3.74
N VAL A 332 -20.71 -13.88 -4.89
CA VAL A 332 -21.68 -13.70 -5.98
C VAL A 332 -22.24 -15.05 -6.45
N ILE A 333 -21.38 -16.06 -6.64
CA ILE A 333 -21.81 -17.42 -7.00
C ILE A 333 -22.74 -18.00 -5.92
N SER A 334 -22.41 -17.82 -4.64
CA SER A 334 -23.24 -18.29 -3.51
C SER A 334 -24.64 -17.65 -3.52
N GLU A 335 -24.71 -16.32 -3.66
CA GLU A 335 -25.97 -15.57 -3.66
C GLU A 335 -26.87 -15.94 -4.86
N PHE A 336 -26.28 -16.18 -6.03
CA PHE A 336 -27.02 -16.66 -7.20
C PHE A 336 -27.59 -18.05 -6.98
N VAL A 337 -26.81 -18.97 -6.40
CA VAL A 337 -27.28 -20.32 -6.07
C VAL A 337 -28.39 -20.26 -5.03
N GLU A 338 -28.26 -19.45 -3.97
CA GLU A 338 -29.32 -19.24 -2.98
C GLU A 338 -30.61 -18.70 -3.61
N SER A 339 -30.49 -17.73 -4.51
CA SER A 339 -31.64 -17.16 -5.21
C SER A 339 -32.35 -18.20 -6.07
N LEU A 340 -31.59 -19.06 -6.76
CA LEU A 340 -32.14 -20.17 -7.54
C LEU A 340 -32.83 -21.21 -6.66
N VAL A 341 -32.29 -21.51 -5.48
CA VAL A 341 -32.92 -22.41 -4.51
C VAL A 341 -34.28 -21.85 -4.09
N ARG A 342 -34.34 -20.58 -3.66
CA ARG A 342 -35.60 -19.91 -3.27
C ARG A 342 -36.63 -19.90 -4.41
N PHE A 343 -36.19 -19.64 -5.65
CA PHE A 343 -37.07 -19.69 -6.82
C PHE A 343 -37.61 -21.11 -7.09
N SER A 344 -36.77 -22.13 -6.90
CA SER A 344 -37.13 -23.53 -7.11
C SER A 344 -38.19 -24.01 -6.10
N GLU A 345 -38.18 -23.50 -4.87
CA GLU A 345 -39.16 -23.84 -3.84
C GLU A 345 -40.58 -23.34 -4.16
N CYS A 346 -40.69 -22.28 -4.97
CA CYS A 346 -41.97 -21.67 -5.35
C CYS A 346 -42.72 -22.43 -6.46
N HIS A 347 -42.11 -23.44 -7.08
CA HIS A 347 -42.66 -24.09 -8.28
C HIS A 347 -42.55 -25.62 -8.21
N LYS A 348 -43.38 -26.33 -8.99
CA LYS A 348 -43.30 -27.78 -9.17
C LYS A 348 -42.52 -28.11 -10.44
N TRP A 349 -41.48 -28.93 -10.31
CA TRP A 349 -40.56 -29.25 -11.40
C TRP A 349 -40.74 -30.68 -11.91
N ASN A 350 -40.43 -30.90 -13.19
CA ASN A 350 -40.44 -32.22 -13.80
C ASN A 350 -39.09 -32.94 -13.63
N SER A 351 -39.04 -34.22 -13.97
CA SER A 351 -37.81 -35.03 -13.88
C SER A 351 -36.67 -34.53 -14.79
N GLU A 352 -36.99 -33.78 -15.84
CA GLU A 352 -36.00 -33.21 -16.76
C GLU A 352 -35.28 -32.01 -16.13
N ALA A 353 -36.00 -31.15 -15.39
CA ALA A 353 -35.41 -30.09 -14.59
C ALA A 353 -34.44 -30.64 -13.54
N SER A 354 -34.83 -31.72 -12.83
CA SER A 354 -33.95 -32.39 -11.85
C SER A 354 -32.64 -32.89 -12.48
N ARG A 355 -32.72 -33.58 -13.63
CA ARG A 355 -31.52 -34.04 -14.37
C ARG A 355 -30.66 -32.89 -14.86
N THR A 356 -31.26 -31.76 -15.20
CA THR A 356 -30.54 -30.55 -15.63
C THR A 356 -29.76 -29.96 -14.46
N VAL A 357 -30.40 -29.81 -13.29
CA VAL A 357 -29.74 -29.33 -12.06
C VAL A 357 -28.59 -30.24 -11.65
N GLU A 358 -28.78 -31.57 -11.64
CA GLU A 358 -27.71 -32.53 -11.31
C GLU A 358 -26.50 -32.44 -12.26
N ARG A 359 -26.74 -32.19 -13.55
CA ARG A 359 -25.67 -32.02 -14.55
C ARG A 359 -24.83 -30.79 -14.25
N TYR A 360 -25.48 -29.66 -14.00
CA TYR A 360 -24.78 -28.40 -13.68
C TYR A 360 -24.12 -28.45 -12.31
N GLN A 361 -24.73 -29.10 -11.31
CA GLN A 361 -24.12 -29.34 -10.01
C GLN A 361 -22.77 -30.06 -10.15
N LYS A 362 -22.73 -31.19 -10.88
CA LYS A 362 -21.47 -31.92 -11.12
C LYS A 362 -20.42 -31.08 -11.84
N SER A 363 -20.84 -30.25 -12.78
CA SER A 363 -19.94 -29.33 -13.50
C SER A 363 -19.35 -28.26 -12.58
N ILE A 364 -20.19 -27.63 -11.75
CA ILE A 364 -19.79 -26.58 -10.80
C ILE A 364 -18.86 -27.16 -9.73
N ASP A 365 -19.18 -28.34 -9.17
CA ASP A 365 -18.34 -29.04 -8.20
C ASP A 365 -16.93 -29.31 -8.75
N ASN A 366 -16.83 -29.77 -10.00
CA ASN A 366 -15.54 -30.01 -10.65
C ASN A 366 -14.74 -28.71 -10.83
N LEU A 367 -15.39 -27.62 -11.22
CA LEU A 367 -14.74 -26.30 -11.36
C LEU A 367 -14.26 -25.77 -10.01
N LEU A 368 -15.07 -25.86 -8.96
CA LEU A 368 -14.68 -25.43 -7.61
C LEU A 368 -13.52 -26.26 -7.06
N ARG A 369 -13.53 -27.59 -7.27
CA ARG A 369 -12.39 -28.46 -6.88
C ARG A 369 -11.11 -28.08 -7.62
N ARG A 370 -11.20 -27.76 -8.92
CA ARG A 370 -10.05 -27.29 -9.71
C ARG A 370 -9.54 -25.94 -9.20
N LEU A 371 -10.44 -25.00 -8.92
CA LEU A 371 -10.10 -23.70 -8.35
C LEU A 371 -9.34 -23.85 -7.02
N VAL A 372 -9.86 -24.67 -6.10
CA VAL A 372 -9.19 -24.94 -4.81
C VAL A 372 -7.81 -25.56 -5.03
N LYS A 373 -7.66 -26.46 -6.01
CA LYS A 373 -6.36 -27.07 -6.33
C LYS A 373 -5.36 -26.03 -6.84
N GLU A 374 -5.76 -25.18 -7.79
CA GLU A 374 -4.89 -24.13 -8.36
C GLU A 374 -4.47 -23.09 -7.32
N VAL A 375 -5.41 -22.62 -6.49
CA VAL A 375 -5.12 -21.65 -5.42
C VAL A 375 -4.18 -22.26 -4.37
N LYS A 376 -4.33 -23.56 -4.06
CA LYS A 376 -3.41 -24.26 -3.16
C LYS A 376 -2.03 -24.47 -3.76
N SER A 377 -1.93 -24.84 -5.04
CA SER A 377 -0.63 -25.05 -5.70
C SER A 377 0.15 -23.76 -5.92
N ARG A 378 -0.53 -22.61 -5.91
CA ARG A 378 0.06 -21.27 -6.09
C ARG A 378 0.03 -20.45 -4.79
N GLN A 379 0.00 -21.12 -3.63
CA GLN A 379 0.19 -20.44 -2.37
C GLN A 379 1.54 -19.74 -2.40
N LYS A 380 1.56 -18.45 -2.05
CA LYS A 380 2.81 -17.71 -1.90
C LYS A 380 3.72 -18.52 -0.96
N GLU A 381 4.95 -18.78 -1.37
CA GLU A 381 6.01 -18.95 -0.39
C GLU A 381 5.99 -17.67 0.43
N ALA A 382 5.75 -17.78 1.73
CA ALA A 382 5.82 -16.63 2.60
C ALA A 382 7.28 -16.17 2.57
N VAL A 383 7.61 -15.20 1.70
CA VAL A 383 8.68 -14.26 2.03
C VAL A 383 8.10 -13.40 3.14
N SER A 384 7.99 -14.02 4.31
CA SER A 384 7.48 -13.36 5.48
C SER A 384 8.44 -12.22 5.74
N VAL A 385 7.92 -11.00 5.84
CA VAL A 385 8.68 -9.86 6.37
C VAL A 385 9.35 -10.25 7.68
N GLU A 386 8.75 -11.16 8.46
CA GLU A 386 9.31 -11.77 9.67
C GLU A 386 10.48 -12.73 9.41
N GLU A 387 10.54 -13.45 8.28
CA GLU A 387 11.69 -14.28 7.87
C GLU A 387 12.81 -13.45 7.24
N SER A 388 12.46 -12.41 6.47
CA SER A 388 13.42 -11.41 6.00
C SER A 388 14.01 -10.64 7.18
N GLU A 389 13.19 -10.21 8.15
CA GLU A 389 13.63 -9.54 9.38
C GLU A 389 14.38 -10.50 10.31
N LYS A 390 13.98 -11.78 10.44
CA LYS A 390 14.77 -12.78 11.19
C LYS A 390 16.09 -13.11 10.50
N ALA A 391 16.14 -13.17 9.18
CA ALA A 391 17.38 -13.36 8.43
C ALA A 391 18.30 -12.12 8.54
N ILE A 392 17.73 -10.92 8.59
CA ILE A 392 18.44 -9.65 8.82
C ILE A 392 18.93 -9.56 10.28
N ALA A 393 18.10 -9.92 11.26
CA ALA A 393 18.43 -9.89 12.69
C ALA A 393 19.41 -10.99 13.11
N ALA A 394 19.34 -12.18 12.50
CA ALA A 394 20.29 -13.27 12.71
C ALA A 394 21.67 -13.03 12.08
N GLN A 395 21.82 -11.98 11.24
CA GLN A 395 23.05 -11.63 10.52
C GLN A 395 23.67 -10.29 10.98
N ALA A 396 23.20 -9.72 12.09
CA ALA A 396 23.90 -8.63 12.76
C ALA A 396 25.22 -9.16 13.36
N PRO A 397 26.36 -8.45 13.20
CA PRO A 397 27.57 -8.84 13.90
C PRO A 397 27.30 -8.77 15.41
N VAL A 398 27.74 -9.82 16.11
CA VAL A 398 27.77 -9.87 17.58
C VAL A 398 28.44 -8.59 18.05
N LYS A 399 27.73 -7.77 18.82
CA LYS A 399 28.31 -6.59 19.48
C LYS A 399 29.55 -7.04 20.25
N PRO A 400 30.70 -6.35 20.11
CA PRO A 400 31.83 -6.55 21.00
C PRO A 400 31.51 -5.81 22.32
N ASP A 401 30.63 -6.37 23.14
CA ASP A 401 30.46 -5.95 24.53
C ASP A 401 30.14 -7.19 25.37
N ASP A 402 31.22 -7.84 25.80
CA ASP A 402 31.39 -8.32 27.16
C ASP A 402 32.87 -8.70 27.32
N GLN A 403 33.70 -7.68 27.61
CA GLN A 403 34.94 -7.95 28.33
C GLN A 403 34.56 -8.37 29.76
N PRO A 404 34.89 -9.58 30.23
CA PRO A 404 34.91 -9.83 31.65
C PRO A 404 36.08 -9.01 32.20
N THR A 405 35.74 -7.95 32.94
CA THR A 405 36.64 -7.35 33.91
C THR A 405 37.04 -8.44 34.90
N ALA A 406 38.25 -8.97 34.74
CA ALA A 406 38.86 -9.84 35.73
C ALA A 406 39.30 -9.01 36.95
N PRO A 407 39.11 -9.49 38.19
CA PRO A 407 40.02 -9.13 39.28
C PRO A 407 41.38 -9.81 39.11
#